data_AF-A0A942HAA9-F1
#
_entry.id   AF-A0A942HAA9-F1
#
_cell.length_a   1.000
_cell.length_b   1.000
_cell.length_c   1.000
_cell.angle_alpha   90.00
_cell.angle_beta   90.00
_cell.angle_gamma   90.00
#
_symmetry.space_group_name_H-M   'P 1'
#
loop_
_entity.id
_entity.type
_entity.pdbx_description
1 polymer ?
#
loop_
_entity_poly.entity_id
_entity_poly.type
_entity_poly.pdbx_seq_one_letter_code
_entity_poly.pdbx_strand_id
1 'polypeptide(L)'
;MKLRSLALAVLVTFAFVAAVNAQIVFDKPKEKPDLENPYTVNVPREQIAREIQEVLQTCKIVIDTEKTKVEKGRFVTKPWVFTQGLNVKNDLEHVSRLPAGDARNWLKGRYALEINILPLDEKRSQLQIIAYIQGQIADMAGTKWIDSPSNGNLEDDALRGLAGKIIGLDLSKKSNGKRRLMNCEY
;
A
#
# COMPACT_ATOMS: atom_id res chain seq x y z
N MET A 1 -10.13 -79.77 41.32
CA MET A 1 -11.57 -80.03 41.50
C MET A 1 -12.34 -78.75 41.24
N LYS A 2 -13.30 -78.83 40.31
CA LYS A 2 -14.49 -77.97 40.13
C LYS A 2 -14.34 -76.54 39.55
N LEU A 3 -14.56 -76.49 38.23
CA LEU A 3 -15.33 -75.46 37.51
C LEU A 3 -16.61 -75.04 38.26
N ARG A 4 -16.99 -73.76 38.10
CA ARG A 4 -18.34 -73.17 37.91
C ARG A 4 -18.20 -71.65 37.99
N SER A 5 -18.94 -70.77 37.33
CA SER A 5 -19.81 -70.76 36.15
C SER A 5 -20.36 -69.33 36.10
N LEU A 6 -20.34 -68.70 34.92
CA LEU A 6 -21.26 -67.66 34.40
C LEU A 6 -21.66 -66.43 35.27
N ALA A 7 -21.32 -65.24 34.76
CA ALA A 7 -22.20 -64.06 34.64
C ALA A 7 -21.51 -63.04 33.70
N LEU A 8 -21.70 -63.10 32.39
CA LEU A 8 -22.65 -62.28 31.62
C LEU A 8 -22.79 -60.83 32.13
N ALA A 9 -21.99 -59.92 31.58
CA ALA A 9 -22.31 -58.49 31.53
C ALA A 9 -21.72 -57.90 30.24
N VAL A 10 -22.60 -57.78 29.25
CA VAL A 10 -22.40 -57.03 28.00
C VAL A 10 -22.25 -55.55 28.38
N LEU A 11 -21.09 -54.96 28.11
CA LEU A 11 -20.89 -53.51 28.22
C LEU A 11 -20.08 -53.02 27.01
N VAL A 12 -20.85 -52.83 25.94
CA VAL A 12 -20.75 -51.79 24.91
C VAL A 12 -19.40 -51.07 24.84
N THR A 13 -18.59 -51.51 23.88
CA THR A 13 -17.48 -50.76 23.29
C THR A 13 -17.99 -49.47 22.64
N PHE A 14 -17.87 -48.32 23.32
CA PHE A 14 -17.96 -47.00 22.70
C PHE A 14 -16.57 -46.57 22.24
N ALA A 15 -16.28 -46.78 20.96
CA ALA A 15 -15.16 -46.15 20.29
C ALA A 15 -15.45 -44.65 20.15
N PHE A 16 -14.87 -43.83 21.03
CA PHE A 16 -14.81 -42.39 20.82
C PHE A 16 -13.80 -42.10 19.71
N VAL A 17 -14.30 -41.98 18.49
CA VAL A 17 -13.55 -41.35 17.39
C VAL A 17 -13.46 -39.87 17.74
N ALA A 18 -12.31 -39.44 18.25
CA ALA A 18 -11.99 -38.03 18.37
C ALA A 18 -11.94 -37.44 16.95
N ALA A 19 -12.99 -36.72 16.57
CA ALA A 19 -12.97 -35.88 15.40
C ALA A 19 -11.90 -34.79 15.62
N VAL A 20 -10.72 -35.01 15.05
CA VAL A 20 -9.68 -33.99 14.94
C VAL A 20 -10.25 -32.92 14.02
N ASN A 21 -10.72 -31.82 14.60
CA ASN A 21 -11.06 -30.62 13.85
C ASN A 21 -9.75 -30.06 13.27
N ALA A 22 -9.39 -30.51 12.07
CA ALA A 22 -8.41 -29.84 11.24
C ALA A 22 -9.00 -28.48 10.85
N GLN A 23 -8.75 -27.45 11.67
CA GLN A 23 -8.93 -26.07 11.24
C GLN A 23 -7.99 -25.86 10.05
N ILE A 24 -8.56 -25.76 8.86
CA ILE A 24 -7.86 -25.25 7.68
C ILE A 24 -7.55 -23.79 8.01
N VAL A 25 -6.37 -23.56 8.58
CA VAL A 25 -5.79 -22.23 8.65
C VAL A 25 -5.44 -21.89 7.21
N PHE A 26 -6.31 -21.12 6.56
CA PHE A 26 -6.01 -20.47 5.30
C PHE A 26 -4.82 -19.54 5.59
N ASP A 27 -3.61 -20.03 5.34
CA ASP A 27 -2.39 -19.25 5.48
C ASP A 27 -2.55 -18.04 4.57
N LYS A 28 -2.62 -16.85 5.17
CA LYS A 28 -2.67 -15.61 4.40
C LYS A 28 -1.43 -15.63 3.50
N PRO A 29 -1.57 -15.41 2.18
CA PRO A 29 -0.42 -15.35 1.29
C PRO A 29 0.60 -14.38 1.90
N LYS A 30 1.86 -14.81 2.04
CA LYS A 30 2.92 -13.95 2.58
C LYS A 30 3.03 -12.71 1.71
N GLU A 31 2.66 -11.56 2.25
CA GLU A 31 2.83 -10.28 1.56
C GLU A 31 4.34 -10.03 1.37
N LYS A 32 4.72 -9.57 0.17
CA LYS A 32 6.12 -9.21 -0.11
C LYS A 32 6.53 -8.06 0.81
N PRO A 33 7.78 -8.05 1.32
CA PRO A 33 8.29 -6.93 2.10
C PRO A 33 8.30 -5.65 1.28
N ASP A 34 8.20 -4.50 1.95
CA ASP A 34 8.24 -3.18 1.35
C ASP A 34 9.56 -2.96 0.57
N LEU A 35 9.47 -2.24 -0.55
CA LEU A 35 10.63 -1.86 -1.33
C LEU A 35 11.43 -0.79 -0.59
N GLU A 36 12.75 -0.84 -0.73
CA GLU A 36 13.61 0.23 -0.25
C GLU A 36 13.31 1.52 -1.01
N ASN A 37 13.14 2.62 -0.28
CA ASN A 37 12.92 3.95 -0.82
C ASN A 37 14.04 4.87 -0.31
N PRO A 38 15.00 5.30 -1.16
CA PRO A 38 15.01 5.18 -2.63
C PRO A 38 15.29 3.78 -3.19
N TYR A 39 14.66 3.43 -4.33
CA TYR A 39 14.85 2.16 -5.04
C TYR A 39 15.82 2.29 -6.20
N THR A 40 16.81 1.41 -6.30
CA THR A 40 17.78 1.46 -7.39
C THR A 40 17.27 0.73 -8.63
N VAL A 41 17.35 1.38 -9.79
CA VAL A 41 17.01 0.81 -11.10
C VAL A 41 18.20 0.93 -12.07
N ASN A 42 18.37 -0.10 -12.90
CA ASN A 42 19.40 -0.12 -13.94
C ASN A 42 18.96 0.60 -15.22
N VAL A 43 18.47 1.82 -15.05
CA VAL A 43 17.93 2.67 -16.12
C VAL A 43 18.45 4.10 -15.94
N PRO A 44 18.86 4.80 -17.02
CA PRO A 44 19.28 6.19 -16.93
C PRO A 44 18.12 7.12 -16.60
N ARG A 45 18.44 8.28 -16.01
CA ARG A 45 17.47 9.26 -15.50
C ARG A 45 16.48 9.70 -16.58
N GLU A 46 16.97 9.93 -17.80
CA GLU A 46 16.20 10.44 -18.93
C GLU A 46 15.12 9.45 -19.37
N GLN A 47 15.43 8.15 -19.32
CA GLN A 47 14.45 7.12 -19.64
C GLN A 47 13.38 7.02 -18.55
N ILE A 48 13.77 7.05 -17.27
CA ILE A 48 12.82 7.04 -16.15
C ILE A 48 11.89 8.26 -16.20
N ALA A 49 12.43 9.45 -16.51
CA ALA A 49 11.66 10.67 -16.66
C ALA A 49 10.58 10.56 -17.75
N ARG A 50 10.90 9.95 -18.90
CA ARG A 50 9.93 9.71 -19.98
C ARG A 50 8.81 8.76 -19.55
N GLU A 51 9.16 7.63 -18.91
CA GLU A 51 8.18 6.66 -18.42
C GLU A 51 7.24 7.28 -17.38
N ILE A 52 7.79 8.06 -16.43
CA ILE A 52 6.97 8.78 -15.43
C ILE A 52 6.02 9.76 -16.11
N GLN A 53 6.49 10.52 -17.11
CA GLN A 53 5.63 11.44 -17.87
C GLN A 53 4.52 10.70 -18.60
N GLU A 54 4.82 9.57 -19.26
CA GLU A 54 3.83 8.74 -19.94
C GLU A 54 2.75 8.24 -18.97
N VAL A 55 3.15 7.73 -17.80
CA VAL A 55 2.22 7.25 -16.77
C VAL A 55 1.34 8.39 -16.25
N LEU A 56 1.93 9.53 -15.89
CA LEU A 56 1.19 10.68 -15.39
C LEU A 56 0.19 11.21 -16.41
N GLN A 57 0.56 11.25 -17.71
CA GLN A 57 -0.32 11.65 -18.81
C GLN A 57 -1.45 10.64 -19.03
N THR A 58 -1.12 9.34 -19.09
CA THR A 58 -2.09 8.25 -19.27
C THR A 58 -3.13 8.25 -18.17
N CYS A 59 -2.69 8.44 -16.92
CA CYS A 59 -3.55 8.52 -15.76
C CYS A 59 -4.23 9.88 -15.55
N LYS A 60 -3.98 10.85 -16.44
CA LYS A 60 -4.48 12.24 -16.34
C LYS A 60 -4.19 12.87 -14.97
N ILE A 61 -3.06 12.51 -14.36
CA ILE A 61 -2.61 13.04 -13.08
C ILE A 61 -2.05 14.44 -13.32
N VAL A 62 -2.65 15.43 -12.67
CA VAL A 62 -2.25 16.82 -12.84
C VAL A 62 -0.95 17.08 -12.09
N ILE A 63 0.05 17.58 -12.82
CA ILE A 63 1.35 17.97 -12.27
C ILE A 63 1.26 19.40 -11.71
N ASP A 64 1.92 19.62 -10.58
CA ASP A 64 2.20 20.95 -10.03
C ASP A 64 3.40 21.54 -10.78
N THR A 65 3.13 22.41 -11.75
CA THR A 65 4.14 23.02 -12.62
C THR A 65 5.09 23.96 -11.89
N GLU A 66 4.72 24.48 -10.71
CA GLU A 66 5.56 25.40 -9.94
C GLU A 66 6.61 24.64 -9.12
N LYS A 67 6.24 23.46 -8.61
CA LYS A 67 7.13 22.62 -7.79
C LYS A 67 7.92 21.60 -8.59
N THR A 68 7.40 21.21 -9.75
CA THR A 68 8.05 20.25 -10.66
C THR A 68 9.26 20.87 -11.34
N LYS A 69 10.36 20.11 -11.33
CA LYS A 69 11.65 20.45 -11.96
C LYS A 69 12.14 19.24 -12.73
N VAL A 70 11.61 19.07 -13.94
CA VAL A 70 11.89 17.90 -14.80
C VAL A 70 13.38 17.77 -15.09
N GLU A 71 14.06 18.90 -15.31
CA GLU A 71 15.51 18.98 -15.52
C GLU A 71 16.33 18.53 -14.30
N LYS A 72 15.73 18.51 -13.11
CA LYS A 72 16.32 17.97 -11.88
C LYS A 72 15.82 16.57 -11.52
N GLY A 73 14.96 15.98 -12.35
CA GLY A 73 14.35 14.68 -12.08
C GLY A 73 13.30 14.74 -10.97
N ARG A 74 12.72 15.90 -10.68
CA ARG A 74 11.71 16.08 -9.63
C ARG A 74 10.34 16.34 -10.24
N PHE A 75 9.37 15.47 -9.94
CA PHE A 75 7.98 15.60 -10.37
C PHE A 75 7.09 15.70 -9.15
N VAL A 76 6.22 16.71 -9.10
CA VAL A 76 5.29 16.91 -7.98
C VAL A 76 3.89 16.95 -8.53
N THR A 77 2.99 16.12 -8.00
CA THR A 77 1.58 16.12 -8.41
C THR A 77 0.81 17.20 -7.64
N LYS A 78 -0.31 17.66 -8.20
CA LYS A 78 -1.28 18.41 -7.40
C LYS A 78 -1.92 17.48 -6.35
N PRO A 79 -2.41 18.03 -5.23
CA PRO A 79 -3.13 17.23 -4.24
C PRO A 79 -4.37 16.58 -4.84
N TRP A 80 -4.51 15.27 -4.66
CA TRP A 80 -5.65 14.48 -5.11
C TRP A 80 -6.43 13.95 -3.91
N VAL A 81 -7.75 14.13 -3.92
CA VAL A 81 -8.65 13.64 -2.86
C VAL A 81 -8.93 12.16 -3.10
N PHE A 82 -8.45 11.32 -2.19
CA PHE A 82 -8.56 9.86 -2.34
C PHE A 82 -9.71 9.25 -1.54
N THR A 83 -10.16 9.93 -0.48
CA THR A 83 -11.24 9.47 0.39
C THR A 83 -12.11 10.63 0.86
N GLN A 84 -13.39 10.36 1.05
CA GLN A 84 -14.40 11.29 1.57
C GLN A 84 -15.53 10.52 2.27
N GLY A 85 -16.14 11.11 3.28
CA GLY A 85 -17.29 10.53 3.99
C GLY A 85 -16.90 9.68 5.22
N LEU A 86 -17.64 8.60 5.46
CA LEU A 86 -17.62 7.88 6.74
C LEU A 86 -16.32 7.12 7.03
N ASN A 87 -15.63 6.65 5.99
CA ASN A 87 -14.42 5.82 6.12
C ASN A 87 -13.11 6.62 6.11
N VAL A 88 -13.18 7.95 6.05
CA VAL A 88 -11.99 8.80 5.88
C VAL A 88 -10.94 8.56 6.96
N LYS A 89 -11.36 8.35 8.21
CA LYS A 89 -10.44 8.07 9.30
C LYS A 89 -9.66 6.77 9.04
N ASN A 90 -10.36 5.68 8.74
CA ASN A 90 -9.73 4.38 8.47
C ASN A 90 -8.81 4.44 7.25
N ASP A 91 -9.26 5.12 6.19
CA ASP A 91 -8.50 5.29 4.96
C ASP A 91 -7.24 6.14 5.18
N LEU A 92 -7.30 7.18 6.02
CA LEU A 92 -6.14 7.98 6.41
C LEU A 92 -5.19 7.20 7.32
N GLU A 93 -5.69 6.43 8.29
CA GLU A 93 -4.87 5.59 9.16
C GLU A 93 -4.15 4.48 8.36
N HIS A 94 -4.74 4.04 7.25
CA HIS A 94 -4.11 3.09 6.37
C HIS A 94 -2.86 3.66 5.67
N VAL A 95 -2.80 4.97 5.43
CA VAL A 95 -1.72 5.60 4.66
C VAL A 95 -0.83 6.57 5.47
N SER A 96 -1.26 6.93 6.69
CA SER A 96 -0.60 7.95 7.49
C SER A 96 -0.73 7.66 8.99
N ARG A 97 0.13 8.30 9.77
CA ARG A 97 0.06 8.32 11.24
C ARG A 97 -0.70 9.57 11.64
N LEU A 98 -1.99 9.41 11.96
CA LEU A 98 -2.83 10.52 12.38
C LEU A 98 -2.32 11.12 13.71
N PRO A 99 -2.36 12.46 13.88
CA PRO A 99 -1.99 13.09 15.15
C PRO A 99 -2.97 12.63 16.25
N ALA A 100 -2.41 12.12 17.35
CA ALA A 100 -3.18 11.70 18.51
C ALA A 100 -3.72 12.93 19.25
N GLY A 101 -4.99 13.30 19.02
CA GLY A 101 -5.63 14.38 19.77
C GLY A 101 -6.95 14.90 19.21
N ASP A 102 -6.98 15.37 17.97
CA ASP A 102 -7.87 16.51 17.67
C ASP A 102 -8.93 16.32 16.58
N ALA A 103 -9.09 15.12 16.02
CA ALA A 103 -9.97 14.95 14.86
C ALA A 103 -10.93 13.78 15.03
N ARG A 104 -12.03 14.03 15.76
CA ARG A 104 -13.18 13.09 15.75
C ARG A 104 -13.91 13.10 14.41
N ASN A 105 -13.84 14.21 13.66
CA ASN A 105 -14.64 14.45 12.46
C ASN A 105 -13.74 14.73 11.24
N TRP A 106 -13.12 13.68 10.71
CA TRP A 106 -12.44 13.76 9.41
C TRP A 106 -13.45 13.76 8.27
N LEU A 107 -13.30 14.71 7.34
CA LEU A 107 -14.24 14.90 6.23
C LEU A 107 -13.72 14.35 4.90
N LYS A 108 -12.42 14.56 4.64
CA LYS A 108 -11.73 14.18 3.40
C LYS A 108 -10.27 13.85 3.68
N GLY A 109 -9.69 12.99 2.86
CA GLY A 109 -8.26 12.76 2.79
C GLY A 109 -7.73 13.08 1.40
N ARG A 110 -6.59 13.77 1.33
CA ARG A 110 -5.90 14.05 0.07
C ARG A 110 -4.41 13.80 0.22
N TYR A 111 -3.73 13.53 -0.88
CA TYR A 111 -2.27 13.54 -0.89
C TYR A 111 -1.71 14.05 -2.21
N ALA A 112 -0.48 14.53 -2.16
CA ALA A 112 0.34 14.79 -3.32
C ALA A 112 1.55 13.85 -3.31
N LEU A 113 2.01 13.44 -4.48
CA LEU A 113 3.22 12.63 -4.62
C LEU A 113 4.34 13.52 -5.15
N GLU A 114 5.52 13.36 -4.56
CA GLU A 114 6.77 13.83 -5.09
C GLU A 114 7.61 12.63 -5.52
N ILE A 115 8.03 12.65 -6.78
CA ILE A 115 8.80 11.61 -7.44
C ILE A 115 10.16 12.21 -7.79
N ASN A 116 11.21 11.69 -7.18
CA ASN A 116 12.58 12.15 -7.36
C ASN A 116 13.39 11.05 -8.06
N ILE A 117 14.07 11.43 -9.15
CA ILE A 117 15.00 10.57 -9.88
C ILE A 117 16.42 11.05 -9.58
N LEU A 118 17.14 10.26 -8.80
CA LEU A 118 18.48 10.56 -8.34
C LEU A 118 19.47 9.77 -9.22
N PRO A 119 20.24 10.40 -10.12
CA PRO A 119 21.22 9.68 -10.92
C PRO A 119 22.32 9.13 -10.01
N LEU A 120 22.68 7.85 -10.18
CA LEU A 120 23.81 7.23 -9.49
C LEU A 120 25.05 7.20 -10.39
N ASP A 121 24.86 6.76 -11.63
CA ASP A 121 25.85 6.78 -12.70
C ASP A 121 25.16 6.92 -14.06
N GLU A 122 25.90 6.76 -15.16
CA GLU A 122 25.37 6.92 -16.53
C GLU A 122 24.27 5.91 -16.89
N LYS A 123 24.17 4.79 -16.17
CA LYS A 123 23.26 3.67 -16.49
C LYS A 123 22.28 3.36 -15.38
N ARG A 124 22.52 3.83 -14.16
CA ARG A 124 21.74 3.53 -12.96
C ARG A 124 21.24 4.81 -12.31
N SER A 125 20.02 4.73 -11.82
CA SER A 125 19.39 5.81 -11.05
C SER A 125 18.63 5.23 -9.88
N GLN A 126 18.36 6.06 -8.88
CA GLN A 126 17.45 5.77 -7.80
C GLN A 126 16.14 6.50 -8.00
N LEU A 127 15.05 5.80 -7.74
CA LEU A 127 13.69 6.33 -7.72
C LEU A 127 13.26 6.49 -6.27
N GLN A 128 13.00 7.72 -5.86
CA GLN A 128 12.49 8.06 -4.53
C GLN A 128 11.06 8.59 -4.66
N ILE A 129 10.17 8.13 -3.79
CA ILE A 129 8.79 8.60 -3.71
C ILE A 129 8.55 9.21 -2.33
N ILE A 130 7.87 10.34 -2.26
CA ILE A 130 7.47 10.98 -1.02
C ILE A 130 5.98 11.31 -1.12
N ALA A 131 5.17 10.87 -0.15
CA ALA A 131 3.76 11.23 -0.07
C ALA A 131 3.51 12.34 0.95
N TYR A 132 2.92 13.44 0.48
CA TYR A 132 2.44 14.54 1.33
C TYR A 132 0.96 14.35 1.60
N ILE A 133 0.62 13.82 2.77
CA ILE A 133 -0.75 13.41 3.13
C ILE A 133 -1.38 14.47 4.02
N GLN A 134 -2.64 14.81 3.72
CA GLN A 134 -3.43 15.76 4.47
C GLN A 134 -4.83 15.22 4.72
N GLY A 135 -5.33 15.41 5.94
CA GLY A 135 -6.73 15.17 6.27
C GLY A 135 -7.45 16.48 6.54
N GLN A 136 -8.70 16.59 6.09
CA GLN A 136 -9.57 17.73 6.35
C GLN A 136 -10.40 17.45 7.61
N ILE A 137 -10.39 18.39 8.53
CA ILE A 137 -11.18 18.32 9.78
C ILE A 137 -12.16 19.48 9.86
N ALA A 138 -13.31 19.21 10.47
CA ALA A 138 -14.26 20.25 10.86
C ALA A 138 -13.92 20.77 12.26
N ASP A 139 -13.83 22.09 12.37
CA ASP A 139 -13.65 22.83 13.62
C ASP A 139 -14.78 23.88 13.74
N MET A 140 -14.91 24.52 14.90
CA MET A 140 -15.94 25.54 15.16
C MET A 140 -15.87 26.72 14.17
N ALA A 141 -14.68 26.99 13.61
CA ALA A 141 -14.44 28.06 12.65
C ALA A 141 -14.57 27.63 11.15
N GLY A 142 -14.89 26.37 10.87
CA GLY A 142 -15.01 25.83 9.52
C GLY A 142 -14.11 24.62 9.28
N THR A 143 -13.70 24.39 8.03
CA THR A 143 -12.87 23.23 7.67
C THR A 143 -11.42 23.62 7.46
N LYS A 144 -10.49 22.82 8.00
CA LYS A 144 -9.04 23.02 7.82
C LYS A 144 -8.37 21.72 7.38
N TRP A 145 -7.36 21.85 6.51
CA TRP A 145 -6.47 20.73 6.15
C TRP A 145 -5.32 20.68 7.15
N ILE A 146 -5.05 19.51 7.68
CA ILE A 146 -3.93 19.25 8.58
C ILE A 146 -3.01 18.19 7.97
N ASP A 147 -1.71 18.41 8.08
CA ASP A 147 -0.70 17.47 7.62
C ASP A 147 -0.69 16.22 8.50
N SER A 148 -0.50 15.06 7.88
CA SER A 148 -0.40 13.77 8.56
C SER A 148 0.86 13.07 8.07
N PRO A 149 1.81 12.71 8.97
CA PRO A 149 3.02 11.99 8.59
C PRO A 149 2.70 10.69 7.85
N SER A 150 3.35 10.44 6.72
CA SER A 150 3.19 9.18 6.00
C SER A 150 3.66 7.98 6.83
N ASN A 151 3.01 6.83 6.63
CA ASN A 151 3.46 5.56 7.18
C ASN A 151 4.28 4.72 6.18
N GLY A 152 4.46 5.17 4.94
CA GLY A 152 5.24 4.50 3.89
C GLY A 152 4.41 3.68 2.90
N ASN A 153 3.12 3.42 3.17
CA ASN A 153 2.31 2.55 2.32
C ASN A 153 2.05 3.14 0.93
N LEU A 154 1.75 4.45 0.84
CA LEU A 154 1.53 5.11 -0.44
C LEU A 154 2.81 5.20 -1.27
N GLU A 155 3.94 5.46 -0.61
CA GLU A 155 5.25 5.49 -1.25
C GLU A 155 5.59 4.13 -1.83
N ASP A 156 5.43 3.06 -1.06
CA ASP A 156 5.71 1.70 -1.53
C ASP A 156 4.80 1.28 -2.69
N ASP A 157 3.49 1.54 -2.61
CA ASP A 157 2.54 1.23 -3.68
C ASP A 157 2.87 1.99 -4.98
N ALA A 158 3.14 3.29 -4.89
CA ALA A 158 3.51 4.12 -6.03
C ALA A 158 4.88 3.70 -6.61
N LEU A 159 5.84 3.40 -5.74
CA LEU A 159 7.18 2.95 -6.12
C LEU A 159 7.12 1.63 -6.87
N ARG A 160 6.35 0.64 -6.40
CA ARG A 160 6.14 -0.64 -7.09
C ARG A 160 5.52 -0.46 -8.46
N GLY A 161 4.49 0.38 -8.57
CA GLY A 161 3.83 0.66 -9.84
C GLY A 161 4.81 1.25 -10.86
N LEU A 162 5.50 2.32 -10.47
CA LEU A 162 6.43 3.04 -11.34
C LEU A 162 7.66 2.21 -11.67
N ALA A 163 8.36 1.67 -10.67
CA ALA A 163 9.54 0.85 -10.89
C ALA A 163 9.19 -0.39 -11.71
N GLY A 164 8.05 -1.02 -11.46
CA GLY A 164 7.57 -2.17 -12.22
C GLY A 164 7.31 -1.86 -13.70
N LYS A 165 6.78 -0.67 -14.03
CA LYS A 165 6.64 -0.20 -15.41
C LYS A 165 8.01 0.06 -16.05
N ILE A 166 8.90 0.76 -15.35
CA ILE A 166 10.23 1.13 -15.84
C ILE A 166 11.10 -0.09 -16.18
N ILE A 167 11.09 -1.12 -15.32
CA ILE A 167 11.93 -2.30 -15.50
C ILE A 167 11.19 -3.45 -16.20
N GLY A 168 9.89 -3.29 -16.49
CA GLY A 168 9.06 -4.32 -17.14
C GLY A 168 8.71 -5.53 -16.25
N LEU A 169 8.86 -5.42 -14.93
CA LEU A 169 8.55 -6.50 -13.98
C LEU A 169 7.29 -6.21 -13.16
N ASP A 170 6.65 -7.25 -12.63
CA ASP A 170 5.55 -7.10 -11.66
C ASP A 170 6.11 -7.05 -10.23
N LEU A 171 6.11 -5.86 -9.65
CA LEU A 171 6.53 -5.61 -8.27
C LEU A 171 5.35 -5.54 -7.29
N SER A 172 4.12 -5.81 -7.71
CA SER A 172 2.92 -5.73 -6.86
C SER A 172 3.02 -6.64 -5.63
N LYS A 173 2.45 -6.18 -4.50
CA LYS A 173 2.36 -6.96 -3.25
C LYS A 173 1.52 -8.22 -3.40
N LYS A 174 0.39 -8.08 -4.09
CA LYS A 174 -0.53 -9.16 -4.46
C LYS A 174 -0.29 -9.40 -5.93
N SER A 175 0.40 -10.48 -6.30
CA SER A 175 0.84 -10.87 -7.65
C SER A 175 -0.30 -10.95 -8.68
N ASN A 176 -0.94 -9.83 -8.95
CA ASN A 176 -2.14 -9.67 -9.77
C ASN A 176 -1.82 -8.97 -11.10
N GLY A 177 -0.55 -8.63 -11.35
CA GLY A 177 -0.10 -7.96 -12.57
C GLY A 177 -0.55 -6.51 -12.70
N LYS A 178 -1.28 -5.96 -11.71
CA LYS A 178 -1.85 -4.61 -11.80
C LYS A 178 -0.87 -3.59 -11.25
N ARG A 179 -0.44 -2.66 -12.10
CA ARG A 179 0.31 -1.48 -11.68
C ARG A 179 -0.67 -0.35 -11.42
N ARG A 180 -0.47 0.36 -10.31
CA ARG A 180 -1.36 1.44 -9.89
C ARG A 180 -0.57 2.66 -9.49
N LEU A 181 -1.09 3.82 -9.84
CA LEU A 181 -0.65 5.11 -9.32
C LEU A 181 -1.89 5.90 -8.99
N MET A 182 -2.04 6.28 -7.72
CA MET A 182 -3.28 6.82 -7.20
C MET A 182 -4.48 5.88 -7.49
N ASN A 183 -5.54 6.37 -8.13
CA ASN A 183 -6.71 5.60 -8.54
C ASN A 183 -6.60 5.01 -9.96
N CYS A 184 -5.49 5.23 -10.67
CA CYS A 184 -5.31 4.77 -12.03
C CYS A 184 -4.60 3.41 -12.08
N GLU A 185 -5.09 2.50 -12.93
CA GLU A 185 -4.38 1.26 -13.33
C GLU A 185 -3.83 1.44 -14.74
N TYR A 186 -2.59 1.00 -15.00
CA TYR A 186 -1.89 1.14 -16.30
C TYR A 186 -0.93 -0.01 -16.60
#